data_AF-A0A2E7N377-F1
#
_entry.id   AF-A0A2E7N377-F1
#
_cell.length_a   1.000
_cell.length_b   1.000
_cell.length_c   1.000
_cell.angle_alpha   90.00
_cell.angle_beta   90.00
_cell.angle_gamma   90.00
#
_symmetry.space_group_name_H-M   'P 1'
#
loop_
_entity.id
_entity.type
_entity.pdbx_description
1 polymer ?
#
loop_
_entity_poly.entity_id
_entity_poly.type
_entity_poly.pdbx_seq_one_letter_code
_entity_poly.pdbx_strand_id
1 'polypeptide(L)'
;MIIAGGGPGGLGVAATLEGWHPRFTGDYLFPSDEVQAFAKANESNPLAFDPHELIDLGHRPIEFYRMRHHPEQDALPLDQWTLGFTKNPRIDWLILTTDAPGGLWNNVPRQQMTLGPAHWMELAHYSIGKFYEDSGRERDLNDLVHRDDLVAYYHAYAEKLGLNDHIQTGMKVTNISPADDEISGRFIVEAENQSNGEITT
;
A
#
# COMPACT_ATOMS: atom_id res chain seq x y z
N MET A 1 -8.51 10.67 -8.62
CA MET A 1 -8.30 9.23 -8.87
C MET A 1 -9.26 8.43 -8.00
N ILE A 2 -9.91 7.40 -8.53
CA ILE A 2 -10.83 6.56 -7.75
C ILE A 2 -10.20 5.19 -7.55
N ILE A 3 -10.26 4.66 -6.33
CA ILE A 3 -9.78 3.34 -5.96
C ILE A 3 -10.99 2.52 -5.52
N ALA A 4 -11.24 1.39 -6.20
CA ALA A 4 -12.27 0.44 -5.82
C ALA A 4 -11.71 -0.60 -4.85
N GLY A 5 -12.10 -0.51 -3.58
CA GLY A 5 -11.73 -1.44 -2.50
C GLY A 5 -10.72 -0.89 -1.49
N GLY A 6 -11.01 -1.07 -0.20
CA GLY A 6 -10.21 -0.60 0.94
C GLY A 6 -9.29 -1.67 1.56
N GLY A 7 -8.98 -2.72 0.80
CA GLY A 7 -8.02 -3.75 1.21
C GLY A 7 -6.57 -3.27 1.19
N PRO A 8 -5.60 -4.14 1.53
CA PRO A 8 -4.19 -3.76 1.65
C PRO A 8 -3.62 -3.11 0.38
N GLY A 9 -3.96 -3.64 -0.80
CA GLY A 9 -3.55 -3.05 -2.09
C GLY A 9 -4.09 -1.63 -2.29
N GLY A 10 -5.36 -1.39 -1.97
CA GLY A 10 -5.98 -0.06 -2.08
C GLY A 10 -5.36 0.96 -1.12
N LEU A 11 -5.10 0.55 0.12
CA LEU A 11 -4.43 1.38 1.13
C LEU A 11 -2.99 1.74 0.73
N GLY A 12 -2.26 0.78 0.15
CA GLY A 12 -0.91 1.01 -0.38
C GLY A 12 -0.90 2.08 -1.47
N VAL A 13 -1.80 1.98 -2.45
CA VAL A 13 -1.94 2.98 -3.53
C VAL A 13 -2.39 4.33 -2.97
N ALA A 14 -3.36 4.35 -2.05
CA ALA A 14 -3.85 5.58 -1.43
C ALA A 14 -2.74 6.33 -0.68
N ALA A 15 -1.87 5.65 0.05
CA ALA A 15 -0.74 6.29 0.71
C ALA A 15 0.20 6.99 -0.29
N THR A 16 0.48 6.36 -1.43
CA THR A 16 1.27 6.97 -2.51
C THR A 16 0.56 8.20 -3.09
N LEU A 17 -0.73 8.12 -3.41
CA LEU A 17 -1.51 9.25 -3.96
C LEU A 17 -1.69 10.39 -2.96
N GLU A 18 -1.75 10.06 -1.68
CA GLU A 18 -1.72 11.00 -0.58
C GLU A 18 -0.36 11.71 -0.48
N GLY A 19 0.63 11.32 -1.29
CA GLY A 19 1.89 12.01 -1.47
C GLY A 19 3.05 11.36 -0.72
N TRP A 20 2.87 10.21 -0.07
CA TRP A 20 3.99 9.48 0.53
C TRP A 20 4.77 8.73 -0.55
N HIS A 21 5.72 9.40 -1.18
CA HIS A 21 6.49 8.81 -2.28
C HIS A 21 7.74 8.09 -1.76
N PRO A 22 8.08 6.92 -2.32
CA PRO A 22 9.29 6.21 -1.95
C PRO A 22 10.53 7.02 -2.32
N ARG A 23 11.62 6.72 -1.63
CA ARG A 23 13.00 7.10 -1.97
C ARG A 23 13.94 6.02 -1.50
N PHE A 24 15.05 5.84 -2.19
CA PHE A 24 16.13 4.98 -1.68
C PHE A 24 17.06 5.78 -0.78
N THR A 25 17.47 5.16 0.31
CA THR A 25 18.23 5.80 1.39
C THR A 25 19.31 4.83 1.89
N GLY A 26 20.35 5.39 2.51
CA GLY A 26 21.46 4.61 3.04
C GLY A 26 22.29 3.93 1.94
N ASP A 27 23.10 2.97 2.40
CA ASP A 27 23.95 2.17 1.52
C ASP A 27 23.19 0.91 1.09
N TYR A 28 23.04 0.75 -0.22
CA TYR A 28 22.37 -0.39 -0.83
C TYR A 28 23.11 -0.84 -2.08
N LEU A 29 23.05 -2.16 -2.34
CA LEU A 29 23.68 -2.80 -3.47
C LEU A 29 22.66 -3.61 -4.26
N PHE A 30 22.66 -3.43 -5.58
CA PHE A 30 21.97 -4.27 -6.54
C PHE A 30 22.92 -5.33 -7.12
N PRO A 31 22.39 -6.45 -7.65
CA PRO A 31 23.22 -7.56 -8.13
C PRO A 31 24.14 -7.24 -9.31
N SER A 32 23.88 -6.17 -10.07
CA SER A 32 24.75 -5.70 -11.17
C SER A 32 25.03 -4.21 -11.09
N ASP A 33 26.16 -3.80 -11.67
CA ASP A 33 26.58 -2.39 -11.72
C ASP A 33 25.61 -1.53 -12.55
N GLU A 34 25.01 -2.09 -13.61
CA GLU A 34 24.03 -1.38 -14.43
C GLU A 34 22.76 -1.07 -13.63
N VAL A 35 22.27 -2.04 -12.86
CA VAL A 35 21.05 -1.87 -12.05
C VAL A 35 21.34 -0.99 -10.84
N GLN A 36 22.54 -1.06 -10.29
CA GLN A 36 23.00 -0.13 -9.26
C GLN A 36 23.01 1.32 -9.79
N ALA A 37 23.59 1.55 -10.98
CA ALA A 37 23.63 2.86 -11.60
C ALA A 37 22.21 3.38 -11.90
N PHE A 38 21.34 2.51 -12.42
CA PHE A 38 19.93 2.81 -12.64
C PHE A 38 19.21 3.21 -11.36
N ALA A 39 19.39 2.45 -10.28
CA ALA A 39 18.77 2.76 -8.99
C ALA A 39 19.29 4.07 -8.39
N LYS A 40 20.59 4.35 -8.54
CA LYS A 40 21.20 5.60 -8.06
C LYS A 40 20.72 6.82 -8.84
N ALA A 41 20.56 6.70 -10.16
CA ALA A 41 20.00 7.77 -10.98
C ALA A 41 18.56 8.15 -10.58
N ASN A 42 17.80 7.21 -9.99
CA ASN A 42 16.40 7.37 -9.64
C ASN A 42 16.12 7.37 -8.12
N GLU A 43 17.16 7.46 -7.28
CA GLU A 43 17.03 7.24 -5.83
C GLU A 43 16.05 8.21 -5.13
N SER A 44 15.94 9.43 -5.64
CA SER A 44 15.02 10.45 -5.12
C SER A 44 13.57 10.28 -5.59
N ASN A 45 13.33 9.51 -6.65
CA ASN A 45 12.00 9.25 -7.18
C ASN A 45 11.90 7.88 -7.86
N PRO A 46 11.87 6.79 -7.08
CA PRO A 46 11.69 5.44 -7.62
C PRO A 46 10.38 5.26 -8.39
N LEU A 47 9.36 6.11 -8.22
CA LEU A 47 8.12 5.97 -9.00
C LEU A 47 8.25 6.42 -10.45
N ALA A 48 9.31 7.16 -10.80
CA ALA A 48 9.49 7.70 -12.15
C ALA A 48 10.11 6.69 -13.13
N PHE A 49 10.55 5.52 -12.67
CA PHE A 49 11.19 4.57 -13.57
C PHE A 49 10.19 3.94 -14.54
N ASP A 50 10.67 3.61 -15.75
CA ASP A 50 9.96 2.71 -16.66
C ASP A 50 10.28 1.25 -16.27
N PRO A 51 9.29 0.44 -15.86
CA PRO A 51 9.51 -0.96 -15.53
C PRO A 51 10.10 -1.79 -16.68
N HIS A 52 9.94 -1.34 -17.94
CA HIS A 52 10.53 -1.99 -19.10
C HIS A 52 12.05 -1.90 -19.12
N GLU A 53 12.63 -0.77 -18.70
CA GLU A 53 14.09 -0.61 -18.61
C GLU A 53 14.71 -1.59 -17.60
N LEU A 54 14.03 -1.84 -16.47
CA LEU A 54 14.47 -2.85 -15.50
C LEU A 54 14.43 -4.27 -16.08
N ILE A 55 13.41 -4.58 -16.87
CA ILE A 55 13.27 -5.88 -17.52
C ILE A 55 14.38 -6.07 -18.57
N ASP A 56 14.70 -5.04 -19.35
CA ASP A 56 15.78 -5.06 -20.34
C ASP A 56 17.16 -5.26 -19.68
N LEU A 57 17.32 -4.77 -18.44
CA LEU A 57 18.48 -5.03 -17.57
C LEU A 57 18.43 -6.39 -16.87
N GLY A 58 17.43 -7.24 -17.15
CA GLY A 58 17.31 -8.58 -16.59
C GLY A 58 16.77 -8.64 -15.17
N HIS A 59 16.15 -7.58 -14.66
CA HIS A 59 15.63 -7.48 -13.31
C HIS A 59 14.11 -7.34 -13.25
N ARG A 60 13.47 -8.06 -12.32
CA ARG A 60 12.02 -7.95 -12.12
C ARG A 60 11.69 -6.71 -11.27
N PRO A 61 10.74 -5.85 -11.69
CA PRO A 61 10.37 -4.65 -10.94
C PRO A 61 9.96 -4.91 -9.48
N ILE A 62 9.30 -6.05 -9.21
CA ILE A 62 8.93 -6.42 -7.84
C ILE A 62 10.14 -6.70 -6.95
N GLU A 63 11.18 -7.33 -7.49
CA GLU A 63 12.41 -7.60 -6.75
C GLU A 63 13.17 -6.32 -6.46
N PHE A 64 13.14 -5.38 -7.41
CA PHE A 64 13.79 -4.08 -7.28
C PHE A 64 13.37 -3.35 -6.01
N TYR A 65 12.06 -3.28 -5.74
CA TYR A 65 11.53 -2.70 -4.51
C TYR A 65 11.67 -3.62 -3.30
N ARG A 66 11.39 -4.93 -3.47
CA ARG A 66 11.47 -5.88 -2.37
C ARG A 66 12.85 -5.90 -1.73
N MET A 67 13.93 -5.86 -2.51
CA MET A 67 15.29 -5.84 -1.98
C MET A 67 15.61 -4.62 -1.09
N ARG A 68 14.79 -3.56 -1.13
CA ARG A 68 14.96 -2.37 -0.28
C ARG A 68 14.07 -2.36 0.95
N HIS A 69 12.97 -3.13 0.89
CA HIS A 69 11.98 -3.24 1.94
C HIS A 69 12.18 -4.49 2.81
N HIS A 70 12.39 -5.66 2.18
CA HIS A 70 12.72 -6.94 2.80
C HIS A 70 13.76 -7.69 1.94
N PRO A 71 15.07 -7.37 2.07
CA PRO A 71 16.13 -8.02 1.29
C PRO A 71 16.32 -9.49 1.66
N GLU A 72 16.04 -9.86 2.91
CA GLU A 72 16.13 -11.24 3.41
C GLU A 72 14.73 -11.88 3.52
N GLN A 73 14.67 -13.19 3.76
CA GLN A 73 13.40 -13.87 4.05
C GLN A 73 12.82 -13.46 5.39
N ASP A 74 13.67 -13.24 6.38
CA ASP A 74 13.28 -12.84 7.72
C ASP A 74 13.19 -11.33 7.83
N ALA A 75 12.37 -10.85 8.76
CA ALA A 75 12.26 -9.44 9.07
C ALA A 75 13.59 -8.89 9.58
N LEU A 76 14.16 -7.94 8.85
CA LEU A 76 15.28 -7.15 9.33
C LEU A 76 14.80 -6.05 10.28
N PRO A 77 15.65 -5.62 11.23
CA PRO A 77 15.42 -4.40 12.01
C PRO A 77 15.09 -3.19 11.11
N LEU A 78 14.19 -2.32 11.57
CA LEU A 78 13.65 -1.21 10.78
C LEU A 78 14.74 -0.22 10.30
N ASP A 79 15.82 -0.08 11.06
CA ASP A 79 16.96 0.80 10.73
C ASP A 79 17.86 0.26 9.60
N GLN A 80 17.68 -1.01 9.21
CA GLN A 80 18.38 -1.62 8.08
C GLN A 80 17.63 -1.49 6.75
N TRP A 81 16.43 -0.93 6.77
CA TRP A 81 15.63 -0.78 5.56
C TRP A 81 16.08 0.43 4.76
N THR A 82 16.20 0.23 3.46
CA THR A 82 16.75 1.24 2.54
C THR A 82 15.67 1.91 1.70
N LEU A 83 14.43 1.42 1.78
CA LEU A 83 13.23 2.08 1.24
C LEU A 83 12.66 3.05 2.29
N GLY A 84 12.78 4.35 2.05
CA GLY A 84 12.17 5.40 2.85
C GLY A 84 11.03 6.09 2.10
N PHE A 85 10.29 6.97 2.80
CA PHE A 85 9.20 7.74 2.21
C PHE A 85 9.33 9.23 2.54
N THR A 86 8.96 10.08 1.59
CA THR A 86 8.91 11.53 1.74
C THR A 86 7.54 12.04 1.32
N LYS A 87 6.98 12.95 2.12
CA LYS A 87 5.69 13.59 1.82
C LYS A 87 5.86 14.63 0.72
N ASN A 88 5.13 14.46 -0.36
CA ASN A 88 4.97 15.35 -1.50
C ASN A 88 3.55 15.91 -1.55
N PRO A 89 3.25 16.89 -2.41
CA PRO A 89 1.87 17.31 -2.65
C PRO A 89 1.02 16.11 -3.08
N ARG A 90 -0.15 15.96 -2.45
CA ARG A 90 -1.11 14.90 -2.80
C ARG A 90 -1.71 15.13 -4.18
N ILE A 91 -2.16 14.05 -4.79
CA ILE A 91 -3.06 14.05 -5.95
C ILE A 91 -4.47 13.83 -5.40
N ASP A 92 -5.51 14.41 -5.99
CA ASP A 92 -6.88 14.14 -5.50
C ASP A 92 -7.24 12.67 -5.69
N TRP A 93 -7.69 12.01 -4.62
CA TRP A 93 -8.05 10.60 -4.62
C TRP A 93 -9.24 10.30 -3.69
N LEU A 94 -9.95 9.19 -3.97
CA LEU A 94 -11.06 8.66 -3.16
C LEU A 94 -11.04 7.13 -3.22
N ILE A 95 -11.14 6.46 -2.07
CA ILE A 95 -11.45 5.02 -1.97
C ILE A 95 -12.96 4.86 -1.80
N LEU A 96 -13.57 4.02 -2.63
CA LEU A 96 -14.91 3.48 -2.42
C LEU A 96 -14.77 2.02 -2.00
N THR A 97 -15.32 1.65 -0.84
CA THR A 97 -15.14 0.31 -0.28
C THR A 97 -16.36 -0.15 0.51
N THR A 98 -16.64 -1.45 0.48
CA THR A 98 -17.70 -2.06 1.29
C THR A 98 -17.34 -2.02 2.76
N ASP A 99 -16.09 -2.37 3.07
CA ASP A 99 -15.58 -2.53 4.43
C ASP A 99 -14.63 -1.42 4.84
N ALA A 100 -14.36 -1.34 6.14
CA ALA A 100 -13.36 -0.45 6.73
C ALA A 100 -11.92 -0.76 6.20
N PRO A 101 -10.91 0.09 6.51
CA PRO A 101 -9.52 -0.20 6.17
C PRO A 101 -9.11 -1.64 6.51
N GLY A 102 -8.45 -2.31 5.56
CA GLY A 102 -8.12 -3.74 5.64
C GLY A 102 -9.06 -4.64 4.83
N GLY A 103 -10.19 -4.11 4.35
CA GLY A 103 -11.09 -4.82 3.44
C GLY A 103 -11.63 -6.12 4.06
N LEU A 104 -11.51 -7.23 3.32
CA LEU A 104 -11.99 -8.56 3.72
C LEU A 104 -11.49 -9.02 5.10
N TRP A 105 -10.32 -8.57 5.57
CA TRP A 105 -9.80 -8.90 6.91
C TRP A 105 -10.76 -8.49 8.03
N ASN A 106 -11.58 -7.45 7.81
CA ASN A 106 -12.63 -7.03 8.75
C ASN A 106 -13.73 -8.09 8.93
N ASN A 107 -13.87 -9.07 8.04
CA ASN A 107 -14.97 -10.05 8.07
C ASN A 107 -14.53 -11.52 8.14
N VAL A 108 -13.22 -11.81 8.06
CA VAL A 108 -12.75 -13.19 8.26
C VAL A 108 -13.00 -13.66 9.70
N PRO A 109 -13.08 -14.98 9.97
CA PRO A 109 -13.29 -15.51 11.31
C PRO A 109 -12.29 -14.95 12.32
N ARG A 110 -12.74 -14.72 13.57
CA ARG A 110 -11.88 -14.10 14.60
C ARG A 110 -10.57 -14.86 14.83
N GLN A 111 -10.62 -16.18 14.88
CA GLN A 111 -9.46 -17.05 15.12
C GLN A 111 -8.55 -17.22 13.89
N GLN A 112 -8.81 -16.48 12.81
CA GLN A 112 -8.02 -16.58 11.59
C GLN A 112 -6.59 -16.06 11.84
N MET A 113 -5.62 -16.92 11.56
CA MET A 113 -4.21 -16.56 11.44
C MET A 113 -3.88 -16.28 9.97
N THR A 114 -2.83 -15.51 9.72
CA THR A 114 -2.26 -15.38 8.38
C THR A 114 -1.61 -16.67 7.91
N LEU A 115 -1.42 -16.80 6.60
CA LEU A 115 -0.70 -17.92 5.99
C LEU A 115 0.82 -17.70 5.94
N GLY A 116 1.26 -16.48 6.22
CA GLY A 116 2.66 -16.07 6.25
C GLY A 116 2.94 -15.17 7.44
N PRO A 117 4.22 -14.85 7.67
CA PRO A 117 4.66 -14.04 8.79
C PRO A 117 4.09 -12.61 8.73
N ALA A 118 4.05 -11.94 9.88
CA ALA A 118 3.50 -10.59 10.02
C ALA A 118 4.09 -9.59 9.01
N HIS A 119 5.41 -9.60 8.80
CA HIS A 119 6.08 -8.69 7.87
C HIS A 119 5.73 -8.92 6.40
N TRP A 120 5.09 -10.04 6.01
CA TRP A 120 4.57 -10.20 4.64
C TRP A 120 3.23 -9.49 4.42
N MET A 121 2.57 -9.10 5.50
CA MET A 121 1.22 -8.55 5.48
C MET A 121 1.19 -7.02 5.59
N GLU A 122 2.34 -6.42 5.83
CA GLU A 122 2.47 -4.98 6.01
C GLU A 122 2.47 -4.21 4.70
N LEU A 123 2.34 -2.91 4.82
CA LEU A 123 2.39 -1.93 3.75
C LEU A 123 3.60 -1.03 3.97
N ALA A 124 4.35 -0.76 2.90
CA ALA A 124 5.68 -0.19 3.00
C ALA A 124 5.78 1.18 3.69
N HIS A 125 4.74 2.00 3.58
CA HIS A 125 4.74 3.36 4.14
C HIS A 125 4.73 3.40 5.68
N TYR A 126 4.27 2.33 6.32
CA TYR A 126 4.22 2.20 7.77
C TYR A 126 4.21 0.72 8.15
N SER A 127 5.36 0.20 8.56
CA SER A 127 5.55 -1.23 8.83
C SER A 127 4.73 -1.74 10.01
N ILE A 128 4.45 -3.04 10.03
CA ILE A 128 3.74 -3.66 11.16
C ILE A 128 4.63 -3.68 12.41
N GLY A 129 5.96 -3.74 12.25
CA GLY A 129 6.91 -3.57 13.35
C GLY A 129 6.83 -2.19 13.99
N LYS A 130 6.77 -1.11 13.18
CA LYS A 130 6.58 0.24 13.70
C LYS A 130 5.23 0.38 14.41
N PHE A 131 4.19 -0.28 13.92
CA PHE A 131 2.90 -0.35 14.60
C PHE A 131 2.97 -1.06 15.95
N TYR A 132 3.66 -2.19 16.04
CA TYR A 132 3.86 -2.89 17.30
C TYR A 132 4.59 -2.01 18.33
N GLU A 133 5.64 -1.29 17.91
CA GLU A 133 6.30 -0.29 18.75
C GLU A 133 5.34 0.83 19.19
N ASP A 134 4.65 1.48 18.24
CA ASP A 134 3.77 2.63 18.49
C ASP A 134 2.58 2.26 19.40
N SER A 135 2.16 1.00 19.38
CA SER A 135 1.04 0.49 20.18
C SER A 135 1.45 -0.27 21.45
N GLY A 136 2.76 -0.40 21.72
CA GLY A 136 3.28 -1.12 22.89
C GLY A 136 3.02 -2.64 22.85
N ARG A 137 2.90 -3.23 21.66
CA ARG A 137 2.70 -4.66 21.46
C ARG A 137 4.05 -5.36 21.28
N GLU A 138 4.28 -6.41 22.05
CA GLU A 138 5.43 -7.29 21.83
C GLU A 138 5.00 -8.50 20.99
N ARG A 139 5.51 -8.57 19.75
CA ARG A 139 5.21 -9.61 18.75
C ARG A 139 6.45 -9.90 17.93
N ASP A 140 6.63 -11.16 17.51
CA ASP A 140 7.64 -11.52 16.52
C ASP A 140 7.13 -11.21 15.10
N LEU A 141 7.95 -10.54 14.29
CA LEU A 141 7.63 -10.21 12.91
C LEU A 141 7.67 -11.43 11.98
N ASN A 142 8.34 -12.49 12.39
CA ASN A 142 8.47 -13.75 11.66
C ASN A 142 7.39 -14.78 12.03
N ASP A 143 6.57 -14.49 13.05
CA ASP A 143 5.42 -15.31 13.41
C ASP A 143 4.18 -14.98 12.57
N LEU A 144 3.26 -15.94 12.49
CA LEU A 144 1.93 -15.71 11.94
C LEU A 144 1.18 -14.68 12.78
N VAL A 145 0.47 -13.76 12.13
CA VAL A 145 -0.30 -12.73 12.83
C VAL A 145 -1.77 -13.12 12.94
N HIS A 146 -2.33 -12.87 14.11
CA HIS A 146 -3.76 -13.03 14.34
C HIS A 146 -4.53 -11.91 13.65
N ARG A 147 -5.70 -12.22 13.08
CA ARG A 147 -6.57 -11.25 12.40
C ARG A 147 -6.74 -9.95 13.18
N ASP A 148 -7.01 -10.02 14.48
CA ASP A 148 -7.29 -8.83 15.28
C ASP A 148 -6.10 -7.85 15.35
N ASP A 149 -4.87 -8.37 15.31
CA ASP A 149 -3.66 -7.55 15.25
C ASP A 149 -3.50 -6.94 13.85
N LEU A 150 -3.82 -7.71 12.81
CA LEU A 150 -3.74 -7.28 11.42
C LEU A 150 -4.80 -6.23 11.04
N VAL A 151 -6.05 -6.39 11.51
CA VAL A 151 -7.12 -5.41 11.33
C VAL A 151 -6.75 -4.12 12.06
N ALA A 152 -6.29 -4.20 13.32
CA ALA A 152 -5.85 -3.03 14.06
C ALA A 152 -4.71 -2.29 13.33
N TYR A 153 -3.76 -3.04 12.76
CA TYR A 153 -2.68 -2.48 11.94
C TYR A 153 -3.21 -1.70 10.73
N TYR A 154 -4.13 -2.24 9.93
CA TYR A 154 -4.63 -1.54 8.74
C TYR A 154 -5.44 -0.27 9.07
N HIS A 155 -6.18 -0.27 10.19
CA HIS A 155 -6.85 0.94 10.68
C HIS A 155 -5.83 1.99 11.13
N ALA A 156 -4.82 1.57 11.92
CA ALA A 156 -3.74 2.45 12.34
C ALA A 156 -2.93 2.99 11.17
N TYR A 157 -2.73 2.20 10.10
CA TYR A 157 -2.07 2.63 8.87
C TYR A 157 -2.84 3.78 8.20
N ALA A 158 -4.15 3.63 8.04
CA ALA A 158 -4.99 4.66 7.44
C ALA A 158 -5.02 5.95 8.28
N GLU A 159 -5.07 5.82 9.60
CA GLU A 159 -4.99 6.95 10.54
C GLU A 159 -3.62 7.65 10.48
N LYS A 160 -2.54 6.89 10.64
CA LYS A 160 -1.15 7.40 10.70
C LYS A 160 -0.79 8.22 9.46
N LEU A 161 -1.28 7.80 8.30
CA LEU A 161 -0.96 8.43 7.01
C LEU A 161 -2.00 9.47 6.56
N GLY A 162 -3.07 9.70 7.33
CA GLY A 162 -4.10 10.69 7.04
C GLY A 162 -5.06 10.29 5.92
N LEU A 163 -5.35 9.00 5.76
CA LEU A 163 -6.13 8.47 4.64
C LEU A 163 -7.64 8.51 4.89
N ASN A 164 -8.07 8.46 6.15
CA ASN A 164 -9.47 8.19 6.52
C ASN A 164 -10.50 9.13 5.87
N ASP A 165 -10.18 10.42 5.75
CA ASP A 165 -11.10 11.42 5.18
C ASP A 165 -11.44 11.19 3.69
N HIS A 166 -10.68 10.34 3.01
CA HIS A 166 -10.86 9.98 1.60
C HIS A 166 -11.24 8.51 1.42
N ILE A 167 -11.69 7.82 2.49
CA ILE A 167 -12.19 6.45 2.44
C ILE A 167 -13.68 6.46 2.72
N GLN A 168 -14.50 6.23 1.69
CA GLN A 168 -15.93 6.08 1.83
C GLN A 168 -16.30 4.60 1.97
N THR A 169 -16.64 4.21 3.20
CA THR A 169 -17.06 2.84 3.55
C THR A 169 -18.53 2.59 3.27
N GLY A 170 -18.94 1.31 3.19
CA GLY A 170 -20.31 0.92 2.88
C GLY A 170 -20.71 1.17 1.43
N MET A 171 -19.75 1.40 0.54
CA MET A 171 -19.99 1.65 -0.89
C MET A 171 -19.50 0.46 -1.71
N LYS A 172 -20.42 -0.18 -2.45
CA LYS A 172 -20.08 -1.25 -3.39
C LYS A 172 -20.02 -0.67 -4.79
N VAL A 173 -18.82 -0.58 -5.37
CA VAL A 173 -18.68 -0.24 -6.79
C VAL A 173 -19.34 -1.34 -7.63
N THR A 174 -20.30 -0.95 -8.48
CA THR A 174 -21.08 -1.87 -9.31
C THR A 174 -20.69 -1.79 -10.78
N ASN A 175 -20.20 -0.63 -11.23
CA ASN A 175 -19.82 -0.41 -12.62
C ASN A 175 -18.75 0.69 -12.74
N ILE A 176 -17.89 0.57 -13.75
CA ILE A 176 -16.93 1.59 -14.17
C ILE A 176 -16.99 1.65 -15.69
N SER A 177 -17.36 2.80 -16.24
CA SER A 177 -17.43 3.02 -17.68
C SER A 177 -16.64 4.25 -18.09
N PRO A 178 -16.20 4.36 -19.36
CA PRO A 178 -15.72 5.62 -19.89
C PRO A 178 -16.76 6.72 -19.70
N ALA A 179 -16.30 7.94 -19.45
CA ALA A 179 -17.17 9.10 -19.46
C ALA A 179 -17.34 9.63 -20.89
N ASP A 180 -18.51 10.18 -21.19
CA ASP A 180 -18.76 10.87 -22.46
C ASP A 180 -17.98 12.19 -22.52
N ASP A 181 -17.74 12.71 -23.72
CA ASP A 181 -16.97 13.94 -23.98
C ASP A 181 -17.54 15.20 -23.27
N GLU A 182 -18.80 15.14 -22.83
CA GLU A 182 -19.48 16.23 -22.12
C GLU A 182 -19.13 16.27 -20.62
N ILE A 183 -18.56 15.20 -20.06
CA ILE A 183 -18.16 15.11 -18.66
C ILE A 183 -16.66 15.36 -18.56
N SER A 184 -16.24 16.25 -17.65
CA SER A 184 -14.80 16.58 -17.47
C SER A 184 -13.92 15.42 -16.97
N GLY A 185 -14.56 14.33 -16.53
CA GLY A 185 -13.90 13.11 -16.05
C GLY A 185 -13.56 12.15 -17.19
N ARG A 186 -12.68 11.17 -16.93
CA ARG A 186 -12.36 10.10 -17.89
C ARG A 186 -13.25 8.87 -17.71
N PHE A 187 -13.79 8.68 -16.51
CA PHE A 187 -14.58 7.52 -16.14
C PHE A 187 -15.77 7.97 -15.28
N ILE A 188 -16.86 7.25 -15.41
CA ILE A 188 -18.02 7.29 -14.53
C ILE A 188 -17.95 6.06 -13.63
N VAL A 189 -18.18 6.24 -12.33
CA VAL A 189 -18.15 5.14 -11.36
C VAL A 189 -19.50 5.08 -10.65
N GLU A 190 -20.22 3.99 -10.87
CA GLU A 190 -21.47 3.74 -10.16
C GLU A 190 -21.18 2.92 -8.89
N ALA A 191 -21.73 3.36 -7.77
CA ALA A 191 -21.60 2.68 -6.50
C ALA A 191 -22.93 2.64 -5.73
N GLU A 192 -23.21 1.49 -5.13
CA GLU A 192 -24.39 1.25 -4.30
C GLU A 192 -24.02 1.40 -2.82
N ASN A 193 -24.77 2.22 -2.09
CA ASN A 193 -24.67 2.32 -0.63
C ASN A 193 -25.33 1.09 0.00
N GLN A 194 -24.54 0.28 0.70
CA GLN A 194 -24.98 -1.00 1.26
C GLN A 194 -26.01 -0.88 2.38
N SER A 195 -26.19 0.30 2.97
CA SER A 195 -27.17 0.50 4.04
C SER A 195 -28.59 0.76 3.54
N ASN A 196 -28.74 1.35 2.36
CA ASN A 196 -30.04 1.82 1.84
C ASN A 196 -30.30 1.44 0.36
N GLY A 197 -29.33 0.86 -0.34
CA GLY A 197 -29.43 0.48 -1.76
C GLY A 197 -29.38 1.66 -2.74
N GLU A 198 -29.06 2.86 -2.28
CA GLU A 198 -28.99 4.06 -3.12
C GLU A 198 -27.78 4.00 -4.05
N ILE A 199 -27.98 4.31 -5.32
CA ILE A 199 -26.93 4.34 -6.33
C ILE A 199 -26.42 5.77 -6.47
N THR A 200 -25.11 5.94 -6.37
CA THR A 200 -24.38 7.20 -6.63
C THR A 200 -23.52 7.04 -7.87
N THR A 201 -23.34 8.14 -8.60
CA THR A 201 -22.56 8.23 -9.85
C THR A 201 -21.54 9.35 -9.75
#